data_AF-A0A2G8RQ02-F1
#
_entry.id   AF-A0A2G8RQ02-F1
#
_cell.length_a   1.000
_cell.length_b   1.000
_cell.length_c   1.000
_cell.angle_alpha   90.00
_cell.angle_beta   90.00
_cell.angle_gamma   90.00
#
_symmetry.space_group_name_H-M   'P 1'
#
loop_
_entity.id
_entity.type
_entity.pdbx_description
1 polymer ?
#
loop_
_entity_poly.entity_id
_entity_poly.type
_entity_poly.pdbx_seq_one_letter_code
_entity_poly.pdbx_strand_id
1 'polypeptide(L)'
;MADETRKIQILKGAAPDLSAATYQIHDESHTIGNALRWMLMKKWSSADTDGLSSLAALLQALKDLDDLCVTIDDAYTQSLQNDKYERWDEKS
;
A
#
# COMPACT_ATOMS: atom_id res chain seq x y z
N MET A 1 -11.46 -20.21 -21.22
CA MET A 1 -12.16 -20.23 -19.92
C MET A 1 -11.38 -19.29 -19.01
N ALA A 2 -11.83 -18.04 -18.88
CA ALA A 2 -11.17 -17.06 -18.03
C ALA A 2 -11.49 -17.43 -16.59
N ASP A 3 -10.52 -18.02 -15.89
CA ASP A 3 -10.61 -18.22 -14.45
C ASP A 3 -10.65 -16.83 -13.82
N GLU A 4 -11.79 -16.45 -13.24
CA GLU A 4 -11.93 -15.25 -12.40
C GLU A 4 -11.16 -15.46 -11.10
N THR A 5 -9.84 -15.62 -11.20
CA THR A 5 -8.96 -15.77 -10.06
C THR A 5 -9.00 -14.45 -9.31
N ARG A 6 -9.86 -14.39 -8.29
CA ARG A 6 -10.02 -13.20 -7.45
C ARG A 6 -8.64 -12.82 -6.93
N LYS A 7 -8.12 -11.67 -7.39
CA LYS A 7 -6.79 -11.17 -7.01
C LYS A 7 -6.60 -11.12 -5.50
N ILE A 8 -7.67 -10.91 -4.74
CA ILE A 8 -7.66 -10.93 -3.28
C ILE A 8 -8.73 -11.93 -2.81
N GLN A 9 -8.32 -12.90 -2.00
CA GLN A 9 -9.18 -13.87 -1.34
C GLN A 9 -9.06 -13.74 0.18
N ILE A 10 -10.20 -13.73 0.88
CA ILE A 10 -10.21 -13.76 2.35
C ILE A 10 -10.20 -15.22 2.79
N LEU A 11 -9.23 -15.62 3.60
CA LEU A 11 -9.12 -16.97 4.14
C LEU A 11 -10.10 -17.20 5.30
N LYS A 12 -10.51 -18.46 5.46
CA LYS A 12 -11.40 -18.90 6.55
C LYS A 12 -10.64 -18.78 7.88
N GLY A 13 -11.10 -17.89 8.74
CA GLY A 13 -10.39 -17.48 9.97
C GLY A 13 -10.57 -16.01 10.32
N ALA A 14 -11.24 -15.24 9.46
CA ALA A 14 -11.63 -13.87 9.78
C ALA A 14 -12.58 -13.83 11.00
N ALA A 15 -12.31 -12.92 11.93
CA ALA A 15 -13.18 -12.63 13.06
C ALA A 15 -14.58 -12.25 12.53
N PRO A 16 -15.66 -12.58 13.26
CA PRO A 16 -17.03 -12.27 12.84
C PRO A 16 -17.29 -10.76 12.68
N ASP A 17 -16.49 -9.94 13.36
CA ASP A 17 -16.52 -8.47 13.28
C ASP A 17 -15.62 -7.91 12.16
N LEU A 18 -14.95 -8.77 11.38
CA LEU A 18 -13.93 -8.41 10.38
C LEU A 18 -12.79 -7.53 10.94
N SER A 19 -12.65 -7.47 12.26
CA SER A 19 -11.57 -6.76 12.97
C SER A 19 -10.21 -7.41 12.72
N ALA A 20 -10.19 -8.72 12.47
CA ALA A 20 -9.02 -9.46 12.00
C ALA A 20 -9.44 -10.34 10.83
N ALA A 21 -8.76 -10.24 9.70
CA ALA A 21 -8.97 -11.10 8.54
C ALA A 21 -7.63 -11.40 7.87
N THR A 22 -7.49 -12.61 7.34
CA THR A 22 -6.31 -13.00 6.57
C THR A 22 -6.62 -12.88 5.09
N TYR A 23 -5.87 -12.03 4.41
CA TYR A 23 -6.00 -11.79 2.98
C TYR A 23 -4.89 -12.54 2.23
N GLN A 24 -5.28 -13.32 1.24
CA GLN A 24 -4.40 -13.93 0.26
C GLN A 24 -4.47 -13.10 -1.02
N ILE A 25 -3.34 -12.53 -1.42
CA ILE A 25 -3.22 -11.77 -2.67
C ILE A 25 -2.52 -12.67 -3.69
N HIS A 26 -3.18 -12.92 -4.82
CA HIS A 26 -2.66 -13.74 -5.91
C HIS A 26 -1.85 -12.90 -6.87
N ASP A 27 -0.80 -13.50 -7.43
CA ASP A 27 0.08 -12.89 -8.44
C ASP A 27 0.87 -11.67 -7.96
N GLU A 28 0.98 -11.47 -6.64
CA GLU A 28 1.72 -10.37 -6.04
C GLU A 28 3.03 -10.81 -5.40
N SER A 29 4.04 -9.94 -5.48
CA SER A 29 5.37 -10.19 -4.96
C SER A 29 5.58 -9.61 -3.56
N HIS A 30 6.66 -10.02 -2.89
CA HIS A 30 7.05 -9.52 -1.58
C HIS A 30 7.12 -7.98 -1.48
N THR A 31 7.40 -7.30 -2.59
CA THR A 31 7.46 -5.83 -2.68
C THR A 31 6.14 -5.16 -2.25
N ILE A 32 5.01 -5.58 -2.83
CA ILE A 32 3.69 -5.03 -2.49
C ILE A 32 3.24 -5.48 -1.11
N GLY A 33 3.49 -6.74 -0.75
CA GLY A 33 3.19 -7.26 0.59
C GLY A 33 3.90 -6.48 1.71
N ASN A 34 5.18 -6.13 1.52
CA ASN A 34 5.95 -5.37 2.51
C ASN A 34 5.51 -3.89 2.57
N ALA A 35 5.24 -3.28 1.41
CA ALA A 35 4.70 -1.92 1.35
C ALA A 35 3.35 -1.80 2.06
N LEU A 36 2.43 -2.73 1.79
CA LEU A 36 1.12 -2.80 2.45
C LEU A 36 1.24 -3.01 3.96
N ARG A 37 2.15 -3.88 4.40
CA ARG A 37 2.41 -4.10 5.83
C ARG A 37 2.84 -2.81 6.52
N TRP A 38 3.75 -2.05 5.91
CA TRP A 38 4.22 -0.78 6.45
C TRP A 38 3.10 0.26 6.50
N MET A 39 2.29 0.38 5.44
CA MET A 39 1.16 1.31 5.38
C MET A 39 0.09 1.00 6.43
N LEU A 40 -0.27 -0.28 6.60
CA LEU A 40 -1.21 -0.73 7.63
C LEU A 40 -0.71 -0.44 9.04
N MET A 41 0.58 -0.66 9.30
CA MET A 41 1.20 -0.31 10.59
C MET A 41 1.18 1.19 10.87
N LYS A 42 1.35 2.03 9.83
CA LYS A 42 1.39 3.48 9.97
C LYS A 42 0.01 4.12 10.20
N LYS A 43 -1.04 3.58 9.58
CA LYS A 43 -2.41 4.10 9.70
C LYS A 43 -3.09 3.82 11.05
N TRP A 44 -2.65 2.81 11.80
CA TRP A 44 -3.24 2.46 13.11
C TRP A 44 -3.07 3.55 14.19
N SER A 45 -2.19 4.54 14.00
CA SER A 45 -1.98 5.61 14.98
C SER A 45 -2.95 6.80 14.83
N SER A 46 -3.75 6.85 13.77
CA SER A 46 -4.73 7.92 13.55
C SER A 46 -6.08 7.45 14.07
N ALA A 47 -6.39 7.89 15.29
CA ALA A 47 -7.48 7.45 16.15
C ALA A 47 -8.91 7.84 15.70
N ASP A 48 -9.29 7.49 14.47
CA ASP A 48 -10.66 7.69 13.98
C ASP A 48 -11.06 6.55 13.03
N THR A 49 -11.19 5.35 13.61
CA THR A 49 -11.84 4.22 12.93
C THR A 49 -12.74 3.49 13.91
N ASP A 50 -13.83 4.16 14.27
CA ASP A 50 -15.02 3.50 14.82
C ASP A 50 -15.52 2.47 13.81
N GLY A 51 -15.26 1.18 14.06
CA GLY A 51 -15.91 0.06 13.36
C GLY A 51 -15.52 -0.18 11.90
N LEU A 52 -14.48 0.46 11.37
CA LEU A 52 -14.04 0.22 9.99
C LEU A 52 -13.32 -1.13 9.89
N SER A 53 -14.02 -2.07 9.26
CA SER A 53 -13.54 -3.40 8.85
C SER A 53 -12.07 -3.38 8.38
N SER A 54 -11.31 -4.42 8.72
CA SER A 54 -9.93 -4.61 8.21
C SER A 54 -9.81 -4.51 6.68
N LEU A 55 -10.91 -4.75 5.95
CA LEU A 55 -11.00 -4.58 4.51
C LEU A 55 -10.91 -3.10 4.11
N ALA A 56 -11.59 -2.20 4.83
CA ALA A 56 -11.53 -0.77 4.59
C ALA A 56 -10.11 -0.22 4.84
N ALA A 57 -9.45 -0.69 5.90
CA ALA A 57 -8.05 -0.35 6.18
C ALA A 57 -7.11 -0.82 5.06
N LEU A 58 -7.32 -2.04 4.52
CA LEU A 58 -6.56 -2.56 3.38
C LEU A 58 -6.78 -1.72 2.11
N LEU A 59 -8.03 -1.37 1.79
CA LEU A 59 -8.34 -0.52 0.64
C LEU A 59 -7.72 0.88 0.79
N GLN A 60 -7.77 1.46 1.98
CA GLN A 60 -7.16 2.76 2.23
C GLN A 60 -5.65 2.70 2.09
N ALA A 61 -5.00 1.67 2.64
CA ALA A 61 -3.56 1.47 2.51
C ALA A 61 -3.11 1.32 1.03
N LEU A 62 -3.92 0.65 0.20
CA LEU A 62 -3.68 0.57 -1.24
C LEU A 62 -3.78 1.95 -1.92
N LYS A 63 -4.81 2.74 -1.60
CA LYS A 63 -4.96 4.11 -2.12
C LYS A 63 -3.80 5.01 -1.68
N ASP A 64 -3.41 4.93 -0.42
CA ASP A 64 -2.30 5.74 0.11
C ASP A 64 -0.96 5.38 -0.56
N LEU A 65 -0.78 4.10 -0.94
CA LEU A 65 0.40 3.66 -1.68
C LEU A 65 0.40 4.22 -3.11
N ASP A 66 -0.76 4.26 -3.76
CA ASP A 66 -0.93 4.87 -5.08
C ASP A 66 -0.65 6.38 -5.03
N ASP A 67 -1.24 7.08 -4.07
CA ASP A 67 -1.02 8.52 -3.85
C ASP A 67 0.45 8.83 -3.55
N LEU A 68 1.13 7.97 -2.79
CA LEU A 68 2.57 8.11 -2.51
C LEU A 68 3.38 7.96 -3.80
N CYS A 69 3.07 6.98 -4.64
CA CYS A 69 3.75 6.79 -5.92
C CYS A 69 3.56 8.00 -6.84
N VAL A 70 2.33 8.52 -6.93
CA VAL A 70 2.02 9.74 -7.72
C VAL A 70 2.77 10.95 -7.17
N THR A 71 2.80 11.12 -5.85
CA THR A 71 3.49 12.25 -5.19
C THR A 71 5.00 12.19 -5.42
N ILE A 72 5.60 10.99 -5.35
CA ILE A 72 7.03 10.79 -5.63
C ILE A 72 7.32 11.08 -7.09
N ASP A 73 6.49 10.61 -8.02
CA ASP A 73 6.65 10.85 -9.46
C ASP A 73 6.55 12.35 -9.81
N ASP A 74 5.57 13.05 -9.24
CA ASP A 74 5.41 14.49 -9.40
C ASP A 74 6.61 15.26 -8.82
N ALA A 75 7.02 14.93 -7.59
CA ALA A 75 8.18 15.53 -6.96
C ALA A 75 9.48 15.27 -7.75
N TYR A 76 9.62 14.07 -8.31
CA TYR A 76 10.74 13.71 -9.17
C TYR A 76 10.72 14.52 -10.47
N THR A 77 9.58 14.59 -11.15
CA THR A 77 9.38 15.36 -12.38
C THR A 77 9.64 16.84 -12.16
N GLN A 78 9.15 17.39 -11.04
CA GLN A 78 9.40 18.78 -10.66
C GLN A 78 10.88 19.02 -10.33
N SER A 79 11.54 18.09 -9.64
CA SER A 79 12.98 18.20 -9.34
C SER A 79 13.84 18.11 -10.61
N LEU A 80 13.43 17.28 -11.56
CA LEU A 80 14.06 17.15 -12.87
C LEU A 80 13.89 18.44 -13.70
N GLN A 81 12.68 19.02 -13.72
CA GLN A 81 12.42 20.29 -14.40
C GLN A 81 13.17 21.47 -13.77
N ASN A 82 13.32 21.47 -12.45
CA ASN A 82 13.98 22.53 -11.71
C ASN A 82 15.52 22.38 -11.66
N ASP A 83 16.09 21.35 -12.30
CA ASP A 83 17.52 20.97 -12.24
C ASP A 83 18.07 20.88 -10.79
N LYS A 84 17.19 20.64 -9.81
CA LYS A 84 17.50 20.55 -8.36
C LYS A 84 17.55 19.09 -7.91
N TYR A 85 18.33 18.27 -8.58
CA TYR A 85 18.64 16.92 -8.12
C TYR A 85 20.06 16.89 -7.54
N GLU A 86 20.25 16.13 -6.47
CA GLU A 86 21.60 15.84 -5.98
C GLU A 86 22.37 15.11 -7.07
N ARG A 87 23.33 15.80 -7.69
CA ARG A 87 24.37 15.18 -8.50
C ARG A 87 25.41 14.64 -7.53
N TRP A 88 25.48 13.32 -7.45
CA TRP A 88 26.51 12.68 -6.66
C TRP A 88 27.86 12.85 -7.37
N ASP A 89 28.68 13.78 -6.89
CA ASP A 89 30.05 13.96 -7.35
C ASP A 89 30.92 12.87 -6.72
N GLU A 90 31.31 11.87 -7.52
CA GLU A 90 32.27 10.85 -7.11
C GLU A 90 33.61 11.53 -6.81
N LYS A 91 33.92 11.73 -5.52
CA LYS A 91 35.25 12.16 -5.11
C LYS A 91 36.25 11.04 -5.40
N SER A 92 37.00 11.19 -6.50
CA SER A 92 38.25 10.46 -6.76
C SER A 92 39.32 10.75 -5.72
#